data_AF-A0A932Q5E3-F1
#
_entry.id   AF-A0A932Q5E3-F1
#
_cell.length_a   1.000
_cell.length_b   1.000
_cell.length_c   1.000
_cell.angle_alpha   90.00
_cell.angle_beta   90.00
_cell.angle_gamma   90.00
#
_symmetry.space_group_name_H-M   'P 1'
#
loop_
_entity.id
_entity.type
_entity.pdbx_description
1 polymer ?
#
loop_
_entity_poly.entity_id
_entity_poly.type
_entity_poly.pdbx_seq_one_letter_code
_entity_poly.pdbx_strand_id
1 'polypeptide(L)'
;LTTNESIACAANAQKSALIEELPKACFVLASALAIEDRERKIEAIQALILALKSHFPSFYRQWFQSCPAVSRYEPTSVSEKLIKLKRQAVASLAKYL
;
A
#
# COMPACT_ATOMS: atom_id res chain seq x y z
N LEU A 1 23.02 26.27 -3.99
CA LEU A 1 21.88 26.00 -4.91
C LEU A 1 21.64 24.49 -5.15
N THR A 2 22.25 23.57 -4.39
CA THR A 2 22.27 22.12 -4.71
C THR A 2 21.35 21.23 -3.86
N THR A 3 20.53 21.78 -2.97
CA THR A 3 19.70 20.98 -2.05
C THR A 3 18.41 20.45 -2.67
N ASN A 4 17.89 21.07 -3.73
CA ASN A 4 16.59 20.68 -4.30
C ASN A 4 16.66 19.46 -5.24
N GLU A 5 17.76 19.26 -5.97
CA GLU A 5 17.89 18.14 -6.91
C GLU A 5 18.15 16.79 -6.20
N SER A 6 18.85 16.82 -5.06
CA SER A 6 19.17 15.61 -4.30
C SER A 6 17.94 15.02 -3.58
N ILE A 7 17.02 15.87 -3.11
CA ILE A 7 15.77 15.46 -2.45
C ILE A 7 14.80 14.86 -3.47
N ALA A 8 14.70 15.44 -4.67
CA ALA A 8 13.84 14.92 -5.74
C ALA A 8 14.28 13.52 -6.22
N CYS A 9 15.59 13.27 -6.28
CA CYS A 9 16.13 11.96 -6.67
C CYS A 9 15.83 10.88 -5.62
N ALA A 10 15.96 11.21 -4.32
CA ALA A 10 15.66 10.29 -3.22
C ALA A 10 14.17 9.96 -3.11
N ALA A 11 13.29 10.96 -3.26
CA ALA A 11 11.84 10.75 -3.26
C ALA A 11 11.38 9.89 -4.46
N ASN A 12 11.98 10.10 -5.64
CA ASN A 12 11.71 9.26 -6.80
C ASN A 12 12.18 7.81 -6.60
N ALA A 13 13.38 7.59 -6.05
CA ALA A 13 13.87 6.24 -5.76
C ALA A 13 12.98 5.50 -4.75
N GLN A 14 12.49 6.19 -3.72
CA GLN A 14 11.58 5.62 -2.73
C GLN A 14 10.20 5.30 -3.30
N LYS A 15 9.68 6.15 -4.19
CA LYS A 15 8.44 5.89 -4.92
C LYS A 15 8.57 4.68 -5.84
N SER A 16 9.69 4.54 -6.56
CA SER A 16 9.98 3.36 -7.38
C SER A 16 10.05 2.09 -6.55
N ALA A 17 10.73 2.14 -5.39
CA ALA A 17 10.78 1.02 -4.46
C ALA A 17 9.38 0.65 -3.94
N LEU A 18 8.53 1.63 -3.62
CA LEU A 18 7.15 1.38 -3.20
C LEU A 18 6.34 0.68 -4.31
N ILE A 19 6.47 1.13 -5.56
CA ILE A 19 5.78 0.53 -6.71
C ILE A 19 6.21 -0.92 -6.92
N GLU A 20 7.50 -1.24 -6.75
CA GLU A 20 8.00 -2.60 -6.93
C GLU A 20 7.70 -3.53 -5.74
N GLU A 21 7.81 -3.03 -4.51
CA GLU A 21 7.73 -3.86 -3.32
C GLU A 21 6.30 -4.13 -2.86
N LEU A 22 5.34 -3.23 -3.12
CA LEU A 22 3.95 -3.44 -2.68
C LEU A 22 3.26 -4.61 -3.39
N PRO A 23 3.34 -4.76 -4.73
CA PRO A 23 2.78 -5.92 -5.42
C PRO A 23 3.46 -7.21 -4.98
N LYS A 24 4.80 -7.17 -4.75
CA LYS A 24 5.55 -8.31 -4.19
C LYS A 24 5.05 -8.65 -2.79
N ALA A 25 4.82 -7.68 -1.93
CA ALA A 25 4.26 -7.90 -0.59
C ALA A 25 2.85 -8.51 -0.67
N CYS A 26 1.98 -8.01 -1.55
CA CYS A 26 0.66 -8.62 -1.80
C CYS A 26 0.78 -10.06 -2.31
N PHE A 27 1.74 -10.36 -3.18
CA PHE A 27 1.98 -11.70 -3.74
C PHE A 27 2.59 -12.67 -2.71
N VAL A 28 3.59 -12.21 -1.94
CA VAL A 28 4.18 -12.97 -0.83
C VAL A 28 3.12 -13.24 0.22
N LEU A 29 2.24 -12.29 0.52
CA LEU A 29 1.10 -12.51 1.40
C LEU A 29 0.04 -13.42 0.78
N ALA A 30 -0.07 -13.51 -0.54
CA ALA A 30 -0.93 -14.51 -1.18
C ALA A 30 -0.35 -15.93 -1.12
N SER A 31 0.98 -16.06 -1.06
CA SER A 31 1.70 -17.34 -1.14
C SER A 31 2.24 -17.86 0.21
N ALA A 32 2.49 -17.00 1.19
CA ALA A 32 3.27 -17.32 2.40
C ALA A 32 2.49 -17.23 3.72
N LEU A 33 1.16 -17.42 3.70
CA LEU A 33 0.37 -17.34 4.93
C LEU A 33 0.55 -18.59 5.80
N ALA A 34 1.56 -18.56 6.67
CA ALA A 34 1.51 -19.30 7.92
C ALA A 34 0.20 -18.93 8.65
N ILE A 35 -0.52 -19.95 9.10
CA ILE A 35 -1.92 -19.85 9.56
C ILE A 35 -2.09 -18.81 10.68
N GLU A 36 -1.09 -18.67 11.55
CA GLU A 36 -1.18 -17.87 12.79
C GLU A 36 -1.25 -16.35 12.62
N ASP A 37 -0.80 -15.78 11.49
CA ASP A 37 -0.82 -14.31 11.26
C ASP A 37 -1.68 -13.88 10.07
N ARG A 38 -2.44 -14.81 9.51
CA ARG A 38 -3.14 -14.60 8.25
C ARG A 38 -4.10 -13.42 8.29
N GLU A 39 -4.93 -13.36 9.32
CA GLU A 39 -5.97 -12.32 9.44
C GLU A 39 -5.38 -10.93 9.61
N ARG A 40 -4.38 -10.78 10.50
CA ARG A 40 -3.71 -9.48 10.75
C ARG A 40 -3.05 -8.94 9.49
N LYS A 41 -2.40 -9.81 8.72
CA LYS A 41 -1.75 -9.43 7.45
C LYS A 41 -2.78 -9.03 6.40
N ILE A 42 -3.90 -9.75 6.30
CA ILE A 42 -5.00 -9.39 5.39
C ILE A 42 -5.58 -8.01 5.76
N GLU A 43 -5.85 -7.75 7.04
CA GLU A 43 -6.36 -6.44 7.48
C GLU A 43 -5.39 -5.30 7.15
N ALA A 44 -4.07 -5.53 7.30
CA ALA A 44 -3.06 -4.54 6.95
C ALA A 44 -3.05 -4.24 5.44
N ILE A 45 -3.15 -5.27 4.59
CA ILE A 45 -3.27 -5.10 3.13
C ILE A 45 -4.56 -4.34 2.78
N GLN A 46 -5.69 -4.74 3.36
CA GLN A 46 -6.98 -4.07 3.13
C GLN A 46 -6.91 -2.58 3.48
N ALA A 47 -6.29 -2.24 4.62
CA ALA A 47 -6.10 -0.86 5.05
C ALA A 47 -5.22 -0.07 4.09
N LEU A 48 -4.16 -0.69 3.58
CA LEU A 48 -3.24 -0.11 2.60
C LEU A 48 -3.93 0.12 1.25
N ILE A 49 -4.70 -0.84 0.75
CA ILE A 49 -5.49 -0.71 -0.49
C ILE A 49 -6.50 0.43 -0.34
N LEU A 50 -7.22 0.49 0.79
CA LEU A 50 -8.13 1.59 1.10
C LEU A 50 -7.41 2.95 1.12
N ALA A 51 -6.23 3.02 1.73
CA ALA A 51 -5.44 4.24 1.79
C ALA A 51 -5.04 4.71 0.38
N LEU A 52 -4.52 3.82 -0.46
CA LEU A 52 -4.16 4.13 -1.84
C LEU A 52 -5.38 4.56 -2.66
N LYS A 53 -6.48 3.80 -2.59
CA LYS A 53 -7.70 4.08 -3.36
C LYS A 53 -8.35 5.42 -2.97
N SER A 54 -8.32 5.79 -1.68
CA SER A 54 -8.99 7.00 -1.18
C SER A 54 -8.10 8.25 -1.15
N HIS A 55 -6.81 8.13 -0.85
CA HIS A 55 -5.91 9.29 -0.70
C HIS A 55 -4.92 9.44 -1.87
N PHE A 56 -4.63 8.38 -2.62
CA PHE A 56 -3.69 8.39 -3.74
C PHE A 56 -4.30 7.77 -5.02
N PRO A 57 -5.48 8.22 -5.47
CA PRO A 57 -6.27 7.53 -6.50
C PRO A 57 -5.59 7.46 -7.87
N SER A 58 -4.76 8.45 -8.24
CA SER A 58 -4.00 8.41 -9.49
C SER A 58 -2.94 7.31 -9.47
N PHE A 59 -2.23 7.17 -8.34
CA PHE A 59 -1.24 6.12 -8.13
C PHE A 59 -1.91 4.74 -8.09
N TYR A 60 -3.05 4.61 -7.40
CA TYR A 60 -3.82 3.38 -7.35
C TYR A 60 -4.26 2.91 -8.75
N ARG A 61 -4.84 3.82 -9.55
CA ARG A 61 -5.28 3.50 -10.92
C ARG A 61 -4.14 3.09 -11.84
N GLN A 62 -2.99 3.76 -11.73
CA GLN A 62 -1.85 3.50 -12.60
C GLN A 62 -1.17 2.15 -12.30
N TRP A 63 -1.07 1.74 -11.03
CA TRP A 63 -0.19 0.63 -10.64
C TRP A 63 -0.90 -0.54 -9.96
N PHE A 64 -2.07 -0.31 -9.34
CA PHE A 64 -2.71 -1.32 -8.47
C PHE A 64 -4.08 -1.79 -8.97
N GLN A 65 -4.82 -0.95 -9.70
CA GLN A 65 -6.18 -1.29 -10.14
C GLN A 65 -6.23 -2.56 -11.00
N SER A 66 -5.22 -2.79 -11.85
CA SER A 66 -5.16 -3.96 -12.74
C SER A 66 -4.56 -5.21 -12.08
N CYS A 67 -4.10 -5.12 -10.83
CA CYS A 67 -3.45 -6.24 -10.15
C CYS A 67 -4.50 -7.21 -9.56
N PRO A 68 -4.56 -8.49 -10.00
CA PRO A 68 -5.54 -9.44 -9.50
C PRO A 68 -5.37 -9.79 -8.01
N ALA A 69 -4.15 -9.66 -7.49
CA ALA A 69 -3.91 -9.86 -6.06
C ALA A 69 -4.60 -8.78 -5.23
N VAL A 70 -4.63 -7.52 -5.70
CA VAL A 70 -5.24 -6.39 -5.00
C VAL A 70 -6.75 -6.57 -4.89
N SER A 71 -7.42 -6.96 -5.99
CA SER A 71 -8.88 -7.16 -5.98
C SER A 71 -9.31 -8.27 -5.02
N ARG A 72 -8.51 -9.32 -4.85
CA ARG A 72 -8.77 -10.41 -3.89
C ARG A 72 -8.76 -9.94 -2.43
N TYR A 73 -8.03 -8.87 -2.14
CA TYR A 73 -7.92 -8.30 -0.80
C TYR A 73 -8.67 -6.97 -0.66
N GLU A 74 -9.60 -6.63 -1.57
CA GLU A 74 -10.50 -5.50 -1.29
C GLU A 74 -11.41 -5.85 -0.10
N PRO A 75 -11.53 -4.96 0.90
CA PRO A 75 -12.38 -5.21 2.06
C PRO A 75 -13.85 -5.17 1.64
N THR A 76 -14.58 -6.24 1.92
CA THR A 76 -16.04 -6.33 1.67
C THR A 76 -16.83 -5.37 2.57
N SER A 77 -16.32 -5.11 3.78
CA SER A 77 -16.89 -4.14 4.72
C SER A 77 -15.77 -3.35 5.39
N VAL A 78 -16.04 -2.09 5.72
CA VAL A 78 -15.08 -1.20 6.37
C VAL A 78 -15.42 -1.11 7.86
N SER A 79 -14.62 -1.77 8.70
CA SER A 79 -14.76 -1.72 10.16
C SER A 79 -14.01 -0.53 10.78
N GLU A 80 -14.36 -0.16 12.01
CA GLU A 80 -13.64 0.91 12.74
C GLU A 80 -12.15 0.60 12.92
N LYS A 81 -11.81 -0.68 13.15
CA LYS A 81 -10.43 -1.15 13.21
C LYS A 81 -9.71 -0.91 11.89
N LEU A 82 -10.35 -1.23 10.77
CA LEU A 82 -9.80 -1.01 9.44
C LEU A 82 -9.61 0.47 9.13
N ILE A 83 -10.51 1.34 9.61
CA ILE A 83 -10.36 2.80 9.49
C ILE A 83 -9.13 3.29 10.27
N LYS A 84 -8.90 2.78 11.49
CA LYS A 84 -7.70 3.12 12.27
C LYS A 84 -6.43 2.70 11.53
N LEU A 85 -6.39 1.46 11.03
CA LEU A 85 -5.28 0.96 10.23
C LEU A 85 -5.09 1.78 8.93
N LYS A 86 -6.17 2.18 8.27
CA LYS A 86 -6.11 3.05 7.08
C LYS A 86 -5.41 4.37 7.40
N ARG A 87 -5.77 5.02 8.52
CA ARG A 87 -5.11 6.28 8.94
C ARG A 87 -3.61 6.09 9.13
N GLN A 88 -3.20 4.99 9.76
CA GLN A 88 -1.79 4.66 9.92
C GLN A 88 -1.10 4.40 8.57
N ALA A 89 -1.76 3.65 7.67
CA ALA A 89 -1.25 3.42 6.33
C ALA A 89 -1.09 4.73 5.54
N VAL A 90 -2.06 5.64 5.61
CA VAL A 90 -1.98 6.97 4.97
C VAL A 90 -0.80 7.77 5.54
N ALA A 91 -0.65 7.82 6.86
CA ALA A 91 0.46 8.55 7.49
C ALA A 91 1.83 8.00 7.10
N SER A 92 1.93 6.68 6.91
CA SER A 92 3.15 6.04 6.39
C SER A 92 3.36 6.36 4.91
N LEU A 93 2.33 6.19 4.07
CA LEU A 93 2.41 6.40 2.62
C LEU A 93 2.71 7.86 2.26
N ALA A 94 2.17 8.84 2.99
CA ALA A 94 2.41 10.26 2.77
C ALA A 94 3.88 10.69 2.95
N LYS A 95 4.72 9.83 3.54
CA LYS A 95 6.17 10.06 3.61
C LYS A 95 6.89 9.74 2.30
N TYR A 96 6.23 9.02 1.38
CA TYR A 96 6.83 8.43 0.19
C TYR A 96 6.09 8.78 -1.12
N LEU A 97 4.80 9.14 -1.04
CA LEU A 97 3.91 9.45 -2.17
C LEU A 97 3.45 10.90 -2.15
#